data_AF-A0A1C9VNS0-F1
#
_entry.id   AF-A0A1C9VNS0-F1
#
_cell.length_a   1.000
_cell.length_b   1.000
_cell.length_c   1.000
_cell.angle_alpha   90.00
_cell.angle_beta   90.00
_cell.angle_gamma   90.00
#
_symmetry.space_group_name_H-M   'P 1'
#
loop_
_entity.id
_entity.type
_entity.pdbx_description
1 polymer ?
#
loop_
_entity_poly.entity_id
_entity_poly.type
_entity_poly.pdbx_seq_one_letter_code
_entity_poly.pdbx_strand_id
1 'polypeptide(L)' 'MNLLIMGLPGAGKGTQAEFIVKNYGVNHISTGDMFRAAMKNETEMGKLAKSYIDKGA' A
#
# COMPACT_ATOMS: atom_id res chain seq x y z
N MET A 1 -18.19 3.36 -2.93
CA MET A 1 -18.00 2.59 -1.68
C MET A 1 -16.58 2.83 -1.22
N ASN A 2 -16.37 3.27 0.03
CA ASN A 2 -15.04 3.56 0.59
C ASN A 2 -14.78 2.59 1.74
N LEU A 3 -13.71 1.80 1.65
CA LEU A 3 -13.41 0.72 2.59
C LEU A 3 -11.99 0.86 3.11
N LEU A 4 -11.81 0.58 4.40
CA LEU A 4 -10.49 0.45 5.03
C LEU A 4 -10.33 -1.00 5.50
N ILE A 5 -9.26 -1.66 5.04
CA ILE A 5 -8.94 -3.04 5.42
C ILE A 5 -7.72 -3.02 6.35
N MET A 6 -7.89 -3.49 7.58
CA MET A 6 -6.83 -3.57 8.59
C MET A 6 -6.62 -5.00 9.06
N GLY A 7 -5.43 -5.29 9.60
CA GLY A 7 -5.07 -6.62 10.08
C GLY A 7 -3.56 -6.85 10.12
N LEU A 8 -3.13 -7.89 10.84
CA LEU A 8 -1.72 -8.24 11.04
C LEU A 8 -0.99 -8.57 9.72
N PRO A 9 0.36 -8.50 9.68
CA PRO A 9 1.14 -9.10 8.60
C PRO A 9 0.74 -10.57 8.39
N GLY A 10 0.60 -11.01 7.13
CA GLY A 10 0.16 -12.37 6.82
C GLY A 10 -1.35 -12.64 6.96
N ALA A 11 -2.17 -11.71 7.46
CA ALA A 11 -3.61 -11.91 7.63
C ALA A 11 -4.46 -11.95 6.33
N GLY A 12 -3.83 -12.01 5.15
CA GLY A 12 -4.55 -12.14 3.87
C GLY A 12 -5.25 -10.87 3.35
N LYS A 13 -4.93 -9.68 3.90
CA LYS A 13 -5.57 -8.40 3.52
C LYS A 13 -5.55 -8.13 2.00
N GLY A 14 -4.40 -8.35 1.35
CA GLY A 14 -4.24 -8.12 -0.09
C GLY A 14 -5.15 -9.03 -0.90
N THR A 15 -5.20 -10.32 -0.55
CA THR A 15 -6.11 -11.29 -1.17
C THR A 15 -7.57 -10.86 -1.05
N GLN A 16 -7.98 -10.40 0.14
CA GLN A 16 -9.36 -9.90 0.33
C GLN A 16 -9.64 -8.61 -0.44
N ALA A 17 -8.66 -7.69 -0.52
CA ALA A 17 -8.78 -6.48 -1.32
C ALA A 17 -8.97 -6.79 -2.81
N GLU A 18 -8.23 -7.76 -3.36
CA GLU A 18 -8.39 -8.22 -4.75
C GLU A 18 -9.79 -8.77 -5.03
N PHE A 19 -10.34 -9.59 -4.11
CA PHE A 19 -11.71 -10.06 -4.23
C PHE A 19 -12.73 -8.91 -4.23
N ILE A 20 -12.54 -7.90 -3.38
CA ILE A 20 -13.44 -6.74 -3.30
C ILE A 20 -13.37 -5.92 -4.60
N VAL A 21 -12.17 -5.65 -5.11
CA VAL A 21 -11.97 -4.93 -6.38
C VAL A 21 -12.67 -5.67 -7.52
N LYS A 22 -12.48 -6.99 -7.61
CA LYS A 22 -13.07 -7.82 -8.68
C LYS A 22 -14.60 -7.81 -8.65
N ASN A 23 -15.20 -7.91 -7.46
CA ASN A 23 -16.66 -8.02 -7.33
C ASN A 23 -17.38 -6.68 -7.38
N TYR A 24 -16.75 -5.60 -6.93
CA TYR A 24 -17.40 -4.30 -6.75
C TYR A 24 -16.83 -3.18 -7.62
N GLY A 25 -15.78 -3.44 -8.41
CA GLY A 25 -15.19 -2.46 -9.33
C GLY A 25 -14.60 -1.23 -8.65
N VAL A 26 -14.20 -1.33 -7.38
CA VAL A 26 -13.64 -0.22 -6.61
C VAL A 26 -12.13 -0.10 -6.83
N ASN A 27 -11.60 1.13 -6.72
CA ASN A 27 -10.16 1.37 -6.82
C ASN A 27 -9.41 0.82 -5.60
N HIS A 28 -8.32 0.11 -5.83
CA HIS A 28 -7.41 -0.34 -4.77
C HIS A 28 -6.37 0.74 -4.46
N ILE A 29 -6.32 1.17 -3.20
CA ILE A 29 -5.30 2.11 -2.71
C ILE A 29 -4.51 1.43 -1.60
N SER A 30 -3.21 1.24 -1.82
CA SER A 30 -2.28 0.56 -0.92
C SER A 30 -1.11 1.49 -0.61
N THR A 31 -0.98 1.89 0.66
CA THR A 31 0.12 2.76 1.10
C THR A 31 1.48 2.13 0.84
N GLY A 32 1.58 0.80 1.01
CA GLY A 32 2.81 0.05 0.72
C GLY A 32 3.21 0.16 -0.76
N ASP A 33 2.28 -0.01 -1.69
CA ASP A 33 2.56 0.10 -3.13
C ASP A 33 2.88 1.54 -3.53
N MET A 34 2.14 2.51 -2.99
CA MET A 34 2.37 3.93 -3.23
C MET A 34 3.76 4.36 -2.77
N PHE A 35 4.19 3.98 -1.55
CA PHE A 35 5.53 4.31 -1.07
C PHE A 35 6.62 3.60 -1.87
N ARG A 36 6.45 2.32 -2.20
CA ARG A 36 7.41 1.59 -3.06
C ARG A 36 7.56 2.25 -4.44
N ALA A 37 6.46 2.65 -5.06
CA ALA A 37 6.49 3.34 -6.34
C ALA A 37 7.13 4.74 -6.22
N ALA A 38 6.78 5.51 -5.19
CA ALA A 38 7.33 6.83 -4.94
C ALA A 38 8.86 6.79 -4.71
N MET A 39 9.34 5.80 -3.96
CA MET A 39 10.77 5.54 -3.73
C MET A 39 11.48 5.11 -5.00
N LYS A 40 10.89 4.18 -5.78
CA LYS A 40 11.45 3.71 -7.06
C LYS A 40 11.59 4.85 -8.07
N ASN A 41 10.64 5.79 -8.08
CA ASN A 41 10.63 6.93 -9.00
C ASN A 41 11.38 8.16 -8.44
N GLU A 42 12.06 8.01 -7.29
CA GLU A 42 12.87 9.07 -6.65
C GLU A 42 12.13 10.41 -6.48
N THR A 43 10.81 10.35 -6.28
CA THR A 43 10.02 11.54 -5.96
C THR A 43 10.49 12.13 -4.63
N GLU A 44 10.25 13.42 -4.40
CA GLU A 44 10.61 14.06 -3.13
C GLU A 44 9.99 13.34 -1.92
N MET A 45 8.72 12.94 -2.04
CA MET A 45 8.05 12.10 -1.04
C MET A 45 8.68 10.71 -0.91
N GLY A 46 9.11 10.11 -2.01
CA GLY A 46 9.81 8.83 -2.03
C GLY A 46 11.14 8.88 -1.28
N LYS A 47 11.98 9.88 -1.55
CA LYS A 47 13.26 10.09 -0.85
C LYS A 47 13.03 10.27 0.65
N LEU A 48 12.03 11.08 1.02
CA LEU A 48 11.66 11.28 2.42
C LEU A 48 11.21 9.96 3.08
N ALA A 49 10.29 9.22 2.44
CA ALA A 49 9.81 7.93 2.95
C ALA A 49 10.95 6.94 3.13
N LYS A 50 11.86 6.83 2.15
CA LYS A 50 13.04 5.97 2.21
C LYS A 50 13.92 6.29 3.42
N SER A 51 14.15 7.57 3.72
CA SER A 51 14.96 8.00 4.86
C SER A 51 14.43 7.53 6.23
N TYR A 52 13.12 7.27 6.34
CA TYR A 52 12.51 6.70 7.54
C TYR A 52 12.53 5.17 7.54
N ILE A 53 12.23 4.56 6.39
CA ILE A 53 12.18 3.09 6.26
C ILE A 53 13.57 2.48 6.49
N ASP A 54 14.62 3.09 5.93
CA ASP A 54 16.00 2.61 6.07
C ASP A 54 16.49 2.65 7.54
N LYS A 55 15.87 3.47 8.40
CA LYS A 55 16.21 3.57 9.84
C LYS A 55 15.43 2.58 10.71
N GLY A 56 14.37 1.97 10.17
CA GLY A 56 13.51 1.01 10.88
C GLY A 56 13.72 -0.44 10.45
N ALA A 57 14.63 -0.69 9.51
CA ALA A 57 15.06 -2.01 9.08
C ALA A 57 16.08 -2.62 10.06
#